data_AF-A0A1J8Q1Q2-F1
#
_entry.id   AF-A0A1J8Q1Q2-F1
#
_cell.length_a   1.000
_cell.length_b   1.000
_cell.length_c   1.000
_cell.angle_alpha   90.00
_cell.angle_beta   90.00
_cell.angle_gamma   90.00
#
_symmetry.space_group_name_H-M   'P 1'
#
loop_
_entity.id
_entity.type
_entity.pdbx_description
1 polymer ?
#
loop_
_entity_poly.entity_id
_entity_poly.type
_entity_poly.pdbx_seq_one_letter_code
_entity_poly.pdbx_strand_id
1 'polypeptide(L)'
;MLTCDVLDCHNAPDLDAFSHAFVMTRAAELLALQQRINPIQLANIASSLRSNIPSTIPALVAAEANRPVLSKVMGGMNVHLEILFDDNVAWIARFQRTTDDKGDHILVNEELDTMGIIDWEWSKVVTKSFAFAAPIMLLPLAFDEGDNQLTEDEEELAKVFESLGRPDMTLCVRGGRVYHHISFILHKGDRPDACKPQMKGFYQLPGNESWEWETWRSDALQMYQTEPVLQGLLGKSRSTN
;
A
#
# COMPACT_ATOMS: atom_id res chain seq x y z
N MET A 1 -33.44 27.72 20.16
CA MET A 1 -33.18 28.45 18.91
C MET A 1 -31.76 28.96 19.03
N LEU A 2 -30.78 28.12 18.68
CA LEU A 2 -29.36 28.45 18.73
C LEU A 2 -28.94 28.71 17.29
N THR A 3 -28.56 29.95 17.01
CA THR A 3 -28.07 30.40 15.71
C THR A 3 -26.62 29.94 15.55
N CYS A 4 -26.35 29.32 14.40
CA CYS A 4 -25.04 28.86 13.97
C CYS A 4 -24.21 30.07 13.54
N ASP A 5 -23.24 30.45 14.36
CA ASP A 5 -22.11 31.26 13.95
C ASP A 5 -20.85 30.48 14.30
N VAL A 6 -19.90 30.45 13.36
CA VAL A 6 -18.57 29.82 13.40
C VAL A 6 -18.50 28.37 12.90
N LEU A 7 -18.62 28.22 11.58
CA LEU A 7 -17.68 27.44 10.77
C LEU A 7 -17.52 28.21 9.46
N ASP A 8 -16.44 28.98 9.38
CA ASP A 8 -16.04 29.73 8.20
C ASP A 8 -15.69 28.74 7.08
N CYS A 9 -16.70 28.35 6.30
CA CYS A 9 -16.62 27.38 5.20
C CYS A 9 -15.76 27.88 4.02
N HIS A 10 -15.12 29.03 4.13
CA HIS A 10 -14.13 29.51 3.16
C HIS A 10 -12.75 28.86 3.31
N ASN A 11 -12.49 28.14 4.40
CA ASN A 11 -11.24 27.41 4.64
C ASN A 11 -11.42 25.89 4.64
N ALA A 12 -12.43 25.35 3.94
CA ALA A 12 -12.42 23.93 3.60
C ALA A 12 -11.10 23.63 2.87
N PRO A 13 -10.35 22.58 3.23
CA PRO A 13 -9.16 22.20 2.48
C PRO A 13 -9.59 22.09 1.02
N ASP A 14 -8.87 22.81 0.17
CA ASP A 14 -9.19 22.95 -1.24
C ASP A 14 -9.47 21.56 -1.83
N LEU A 15 -10.71 21.32 -2.26
CA LEU A 15 -11.09 20.07 -2.93
C LEU A 15 -10.18 19.84 -4.14
N ASP A 16 -9.62 20.91 -4.73
CA ASP A 16 -8.60 20.82 -5.76
C ASP A 16 -7.26 20.35 -5.21
N ALA A 17 -6.88 20.67 -3.96
CA ALA A 17 -5.67 20.14 -3.33
C ALA A 17 -5.79 18.64 -2.98
N PHE A 18 -6.95 18.19 -2.48
CA PHE A 18 -7.23 16.76 -2.28
C PHE A 18 -7.24 16.00 -3.61
N SER A 19 -7.91 16.57 -4.63
CA SER A 19 -7.93 16.04 -5.99
C SER A 19 -6.52 16.00 -6.61
N HIS A 20 -5.71 17.03 -6.40
CA HIS A 20 -4.35 17.11 -6.92
C HIS A 20 -3.42 16.10 -6.23
N ALA A 21 -3.48 16.00 -4.90
CA ALA A 21 -2.75 15.00 -4.14
C ALA A 21 -3.16 13.58 -4.56
N PHE A 22 -4.46 13.32 -4.72
CA PHE A 22 -4.99 12.05 -5.23
C PHE A 22 -4.48 11.72 -6.63
N VAL A 23 -4.53 12.69 -7.56
CA VAL A 23 -4.04 12.52 -8.93
C VAL A 23 -2.54 12.22 -8.94
N MET A 24 -1.76 12.93 -8.13
CA MET A 24 -0.30 12.76 -8.03
C MET A 24 0.09 11.43 -7.38
N THR A 25 -0.61 11.02 -6.31
CA THR A 25 -0.42 9.73 -5.66
C THR A 25 -0.81 8.57 -6.58
N ARG A 26 -1.96 8.66 -7.24
CA ARG A 26 -2.42 7.66 -8.23
C ARG A 26 -1.43 7.56 -9.40
N ALA A 27 -0.87 8.69 -9.82
CA ALA A 27 0.17 8.78 -10.83
C ALA A 27 1.46 8.06 -10.39
N ALA A 28 1.92 8.26 -9.16
CA ALA A 28 3.11 7.59 -8.61
C ALA A 28 2.87 6.08 -8.42
N GLU A 29 1.69 5.68 -7.93
CA GLU A 29 1.27 4.29 -7.76
C GLU A 29 1.28 3.54 -9.10
N LEU A 30 0.72 4.14 -10.16
CA LEU A 30 0.74 3.60 -11.51
C LEU A 30 2.16 3.32 -12.01
N LEU A 31 3.10 4.23 -11.76
CA LEU A 31 4.51 4.05 -12.13
C LEU A 31 5.16 2.92 -11.32
N ALA A 32 4.92 2.88 -10.02
CA ALA A 32 5.45 1.84 -9.14
C ALA A 32 4.93 0.44 -9.54
N LEU A 33 3.62 0.32 -9.82
CA LEU A 33 2.98 -0.91 -10.28
C LEU A 33 3.54 -1.38 -11.62
N GLN A 34 3.71 -0.47 -12.58
CA GLN A 34 4.29 -0.79 -13.87
C GLN A 34 5.70 -1.38 -13.72
N GLN A 35 6.51 -0.84 -12.81
CA GLN A 35 7.83 -1.40 -12.55
C GLN A 35 7.74 -2.80 -11.92
N ARG A 36 6.70 -3.09 -11.11
CA ARG A 36 6.56 -4.36 -10.36
C ARG A 36 6.24 -5.54 -11.26
N ILE A 37 5.50 -5.29 -12.32
CA ILE A 37 5.06 -6.36 -13.22
C ILE A 37 6.14 -6.58 -14.27
N ASN A 38 6.70 -7.79 -14.32
CA ASN A 38 7.58 -8.22 -15.41
C ASN A 38 6.71 -8.78 -16.56
N PRO A 39 6.42 -8.01 -17.61
CA PRO A 39 5.47 -8.42 -18.64
C PRO A 39 5.98 -9.62 -19.45
N ILE A 40 7.29 -9.73 -19.64
CA ILE A 40 7.92 -10.83 -20.38
C ILE A 40 7.73 -12.13 -19.60
N GLN A 41 8.05 -12.13 -18.30
CA GLN A 41 7.91 -13.32 -17.48
C GLN A 41 6.46 -13.73 -17.30
N LEU A 42 5.55 -12.77 -17.14
CA LEU A 42 4.11 -13.03 -17.06
C LEU A 42 3.58 -13.69 -18.35
N ALA A 43 3.95 -13.16 -19.52
CA ALA A 43 3.57 -13.73 -20.81
C ALA A 43 4.13 -15.14 -21.01
N ASN A 44 5.38 -15.39 -20.60
CA ASN A 44 6.02 -16.71 -20.68
C ASN A 44 5.29 -17.74 -19.79
N ILE A 45 4.96 -17.36 -18.55
CA ILE A 45 4.18 -18.22 -17.64
C ILE A 45 2.81 -18.53 -18.25
N ALA A 46 2.07 -17.51 -18.69
CA ALA A 46 0.75 -17.68 -19.28
C ALA A 46 0.80 -18.57 -20.54
N SER A 47 1.80 -18.36 -21.40
CA SER A 47 2.03 -19.19 -22.60
C SER A 47 2.27 -20.65 -22.23
N SER A 48 3.16 -20.93 -21.26
CA SER A 48 3.43 -22.29 -20.80
C SER A 48 2.19 -23.00 -20.26
N LEU A 49 1.33 -22.27 -19.55
CA LEU A 49 0.08 -22.79 -18.99
C LEU A 49 -0.98 -23.05 -20.06
N ARG A 50 -0.85 -22.40 -21.23
CA ARG A 50 -1.74 -22.54 -22.38
C ARG A 50 -1.04 -23.25 -23.54
N SER A 51 -0.40 -24.39 -23.26
CA SER A 51 0.21 -25.26 -24.28
C SER A 51 1.24 -24.57 -25.18
N ASN A 52 1.98 -23.61 -24.63
CA ASN A 52 2.99 -22.79 -25.33
C ASN A 52 2.42 -21.90 -26.45
N ILE A 53 1.12 -21.57 -26.42
CA ILE A 53 0.57 -20.54 -27.31
C ILE A 53 1.17 -19.19 -26.90
N PRO A 54 1.82 -18.43 -27.81
CA PRO A 54 2.38 -17.13 -27.47
C PRO A 54 1.32 -16.18 -26.92
N SER A 55 1.74 -15.28 -26.03
CA SER A 55 0.84 -14.30 -25.44
C SER A 55 1.52 -12.95 -25.24
N THR A 56 0.71 -11.90 -25.17
CA THR A 56 1.16 -10.53 -24.91
C THR A 56 0.26 -9.88 -23.87
N ILE A 57 0.78 -8.84 -23.20
CA ILE A 57 0.00 -7.99 -22.29
C ILE A 57 -0.01 -6.58 -22.90
N PRO A 58 -1.00 -6.24 -23.74
CA PRO A 58 -1.00 -4.98 -24.50
C PRO A 58 -0.81 -3.73 -23.65
N ALA A 59 -1.37 -3.74 -22.43
CA ALA A 59 -1.25 -2.65 -21.46
C ALA A 59 0.19 -2.35 -21.01
N LEU A 60 1.14 -3.28 -21.22
CA LEU A 60 2.53 -3.19 -20.76
C LEU A 60 3.58 -3.25 -21.89
N VAL A 61 3.18 -3.56 -23.14
CA VAL A 61 4.12 -3.84 -24.26
C VAL A 61 4.39 -2.62 -25.15
N ALA A 62 3.55 -1.57 -25.12
CA ALA A 62 3.84 -0.34 -25.86
C ALA A 62 5.07 0.38 -25.25
N ALA A 63 5.97 0.90 -26.10
CA ALA A 63 7.26 1.53 -25.73
C ALA A 63 7.14 2.74 -24.79
N GLU A 64 5.92 3.17 -24.51
CA GLU A 64 5.54 3.89 -23.30
C GLU A 64 4.30 3.14 -22.81
N ALA A 65 4.37 2.39 -21.70
CA ALA A 65 3.15 1.85 -21.13
C ALA A 65 2.30 3.07 -20.78
N ASN A 66 1.28 3.30 -21.58
CA ASN A 66 0.55 4.54 -21.54
C ASN A 66 -0.11 4.59 -20.15
N ARG A 67 0.35 5.49 -19.26
CA ARG A 67 -0.29 5.76 -17.96
C ARG A 67 -1.84 5.84 -18.06
N PRO A 68 -2.44 6.36 -19.17
CA PRO A 68 -3.88 6.34 -19.38
C PRO A 68 -4.50 4.95 -19.61
N VAL A 69 -3.74 3.93 -19.99
CA VAL A 69 -4.21 2.55 -20.22
C VAL A 69 -4.22 1.79 -18.89
N LEU A 70 -3.15 1.87 -18.10
CA LEU A 70 -3.12 1.25 -16.78
C LEU A 70 -4.21 1.81 -15.85
N SER A 71 -4.48 3.12 -15.90
CA SER A 71 -5.56 3.72 -15.12
C SER A 71 -6.97 3.23 -15.48
N LYS A 72 -7.19 2.73 -16.71
CA LYS A 72 -8.49 2.20 -17.16
C LYS A 72 -8.71 0.74 -16.77
N VAL A 73 -7.63 0.00 -16.59
CA VAL A 73 -7.66 -1.42 -16.18
C VAL A 73 -7.53 -1.58 -14.66
N MET A 74 -7.48 -0.46 -13.95
CA MET A 74 -7.43 -0.40 -12.49
C MET A 74 -8.82 -0.13 -11.92
N GLY A 75 -9.23 -0.96 -10.96
CA GLY A 75 -10.34 -0.69 -10.04
C GLY A 75 -9.82 -0.41 -8.63
N GLY A 76 -10.72 -0.32 -7.64
CA GLY A 76 -10.41 -0.06 -6.23
C GLY A 76 -9.16 -0.78 -5.76
N MET A 77 -9.18 -2.11 -5.64
CA MET A 77 -8.03 -2.87 -5.12
C MET A 77 -7.29 -3.73 -6.16
N ASN A 78 -7.69 -3.71 -7.42
CA ASN A 78 -7.17 -4.65 -8.41
C ASN A 78 -6.72 -3.94 -9.69
N VAL A 79 -5.57 -4.36 -10.21
CA VAL A 79 -5.18 -4.14 -11.60
C VAL A 79 -5.58 -5.38 -12.40
N HIS A 80 -6.45 -5.23 -13.39
CA HIS A 80 -6.93 -6.30 -14.26
C HIS A 80 -6.23 -6.22 -15.62
N LEU A 81 -5.13 -6.94 -15.81
CA LEU A 81 -4.44 -6.94 -17.10
C LEU A 81 -4.96 -8.04 -18.00
N GLU A 82 -5.31 -7.68 -19.23
CA GLU A 82 -5.61 -8.67 -20.27
C GLU A 82 -4.31 -9.30 -20.79
N ILE A 83 -4.28 -10.63 -20.81
CA ILE A 83 -3.29 -11.44 -21.50
C ILE A 83 -3.96 -11.94 -22.78
N LEU A 84 -3.50 -11.45 -23.91
CA LEU A 84 -4.02 -11.83 -25.23
C LEU A 84 -3.12 -12.91 -25.84
N PHE A 85 -3.72 -14.03 -26.22
CA PHE A 85 -3.06 -15.14 -26.89
C PHE A 85 -3.26 -15.08 -28.41
N ASP A 86 -2.32 -15.62 -29.17
CA ASP A 86 -2.36 -15.65 -30.65
C ASP A 86 -3.57 -16.42 -31.22
N ASP A 87 -4.22 -17.26 -30.40
CA ASP A 87 -5.45 -17.98 -30.74
C ASP A 87 -6.74 -17.18 -30.46
N ASN A 88 -6.62 -15.88 -30.22
CA ASN A 88 -7.70 -14.94 -29.88
C ASN A 88 -8.41 -15.20 -28.54
N VAL A 89 -7.81 -16.01 -27.65
CA VAL A 89 -8.31 -16.09 -26.27
C VAL A 89 -7.69 -14.99 -25.42
N ALA A 90 -8.47 -14.46 -24.48
CA ALA A 90 -8.03 -13.49 -23.50
C ALA A 90 -8.16 -14.06 -22.09
N TRP A 91 -7.11 -13.94 -21.28
CA TRP A 91 -7.16 -14.18 -19.83
C TRP A 91 -7.06 -12.85 -19.09
N ILE A 92 -7.60 -12.81 -17.86
CA ILE A 92 -7.43 -11.68 -16.96
C ILE A 92 -6.41 -12.07 -15.89
N ALA A 93 -5.28 -11.37 -15.86
CA ALA A 93 -4.35 -11.39 -14.75
C ALA A 93 -4.76 -10.33 -13.72
N ARG A 94 -4.98 -10.76 -12.48
CA ARG A 94 -5.32 -9.90 -11.35
C ARG A 94 -4.09 -9.63 -10.50
N PHE A 95 -3.78 -8.36 -10.28
CA PHE A 95 -2.75 -7.91 -9.34
C PHE A 95 -3.39 -7.09 -8.24
N GLN A 96 -3.05 -7.42 -6.99
CA GLN A 96 -3.55 -6.73 -5.81
C GLN A 96 -2.82 -5.39 -5.61
N ARG A 97 -3.60 -4.33 -5.41
CA ARG A 97 -3.17 -3.03 -4.86
C ARG A 97 -3.09 -3.16 -3.32
N THR A 98 -2.33 -2.29 -2.64
CA THR A 98 -2.14 -2.33 -1.18
C THR A 98 -3.46 -2.27 -0.39
N THR A 99 -3.42 -2.56 0.91
CA THR A 99 -4.59 -2.57 1.82
C THR A 99 -5.49 -1.35 1.65
N ASP A 100 -6.79 -1.59 1.77
CA ASP A 100 -7.85 -0.66 1.37
C ASP A 100 -8.37 0.18 2.53
N ASP A 101 -7.51 1.06 3.00
CA ASP A 101 -7.83 2.12 3.95
C ASP A 101 -7.44 3.51 3.39
N LYS A 102 -7.42 3.63 2.05
CA LYS A 102 -7.09 4.84 1.29
C LYS A 102 -8.25 5.84 1.10
N GLY A 103 -9.40 5.54 1.72
CA GLY A 103 -10.55 6.44 1.85
C GLY A 103 -11.63 6.32 0.77
N ASP A 104 -11.36 5.73 -0.39
CA ASP A 104 -12.34 5.59 -1.48
C ASP A 104 -13.45 4.55 -1.22
N HIS A 105 -13.29 3.74 -0.19
CA HIS A 105 -14.28 2.81 0.35
C HIS A 105 -15.25 3.46 1.36
N ILE A 106 -15.10 4.76 1.64
CA ILE A 106 -15.99 5.53 2.53
C ILE A 106 -16.99 6.30 1.66
N LEU A 107 -18.28 5.99 1.81
CA LEU A 107 -19.36 6.73 1.17
C LEU A 107 -19.72 7.94 2.02
N VAL A 108 -19.80 9.12 1.41
CA VAL A 108 -20.21 10.36 2.07
C VAL A 108 -21.41 11.01 1.37
N ASN A 109 -22.21 11.80 2.10
CA ASN A 109 -23.26 12.64 1.52
C ASN A 109 -22.67 13.97 0.98
N GLU A 110 -23.53 14.87 0.52
CA GLU A 110 -23.12 16.20 0.01
C GLU A 110 -22.49 17.10 1.11
N GLU A 111 -22.75 16.80 2.38
CA GLU A 111 -22.24 17.51 3.56
C GLU A 111 -20.96 16.86 4.12
N LEU A 112 -20.44 15.83 3.43
CA LEU A 112 -19.27 15.02 3.82
C LEU A 112 -19.48 14.13 5.05
N ASP A 113 -20.71 13.89 5.48
CA ASP A 113 -20.99 12.91 6.53
C ASP A 113 -20.82 11.48 5.99
N THR A 114 -20.20 10.63 6.80
CA THR A 114 -20.06 9.20 6.50
C THR A 114 -21.43 8.51 6.46
N MET A 115 -21.81 8.04 5.28
CA MET A 115 -23.05 7.31 5.00
C MET A 115 -22.86 5.79 5.05
N GLY A 116 -21.64 5.30 4.81
CA GLY A 116 -21.35 3.87 4.81
C GLY A 116 -19.90 3.54 4.48
N ILE A 117 -19.55 2.28 4.72
CA ILE A 117 -18.25 1.69 4.38
C ILE A 117 -18.52 0.51 3.45
N ILE A 118 -17.85 0.47 2.30
CA ILE A 118 -17.96 -0.59 1.27
C ILE A 118 -16.64 -1.35 1.10
N ASP A 119 -16.55 -2.20 0.06
CA ASP A 119 -15.34 -2.96 -0.30
C ASP A 119 -14.77 -3.89 0.81
N TRP A 120 -15.68 -4.56 1.53
CA TRP A 120 -15.38 -5.50 2.63
C TRP A 120 -14.65 -6.81 2.24
N GLU A 121 -14.26 -6.99 0.97
CA GLU A 121 -13.65 -8.22 0.45
C GLU A 121 -12.32 -8.59 1.12
N TRP A 122 -11.67 -7.66 1.82
CA TRP A 122 -10.43 -7.86 2.57
C TRP A 122 -10.54 -7.62 4.07
N SER A 123 -11.77 -7.65 4.59
CA SER A 123 -12.00 -7.59 6.03
C SER A 123 -11.26 -8.73 6.75
N LYS A 124 -10.56 -8.37 7.83
CA LYS A 124 -9.68 -9.29 8.57
C LYS A 124 -9.80 -9.06 10.06
N VAL A 125 -9.64 -10.15 10.81
CA VAL A 125 -9.53 -10.07 12.28
C VAL A 125 -8.10 -9.68 12.63
N VAL A 126 -7.95 -8.54 13.29
CA VAL A 126 -6.66 -8.00 13.74
C VAL A 126 -6.77 -7.53 15.19
N THR A 127 -5.64 -7.20 15.81
CA THR A 127 -5.65 -6.58 17.14
C THR A 127 -6.32 -5.21 17.08
N LYS A 128 -6.89 -4.78 18.21
CA LYS A 128 -7.49 -3.44 18.35
C LYS A 128 -6.53 -2.32 17.94
N SER A 129 -5.27 -2.43 18.34
CA SER A 129 -4.21 -1.47 18.02
C SER A 129 -3.91 -1.38 16.53
N PHE A 130 -4.05 -2.48 15.79
CA PHE A 130 -3.93 -2.46 14.33
C PHE A 130 -5.22 -1.89 13.70
N ALA A 131 -6.39 -2.37 14.13
CA ALA A 131 -7.68 -1.91 13.59
C ALA A 131 -7.90 -0.39 13.72
N PHE A 132 -7.35 0.23 14.76
CA PHE A 132 -7.48 1.65 15.05
C PHE A 132 -6.16 2.42 14.97
N ALA A 133 -5.15 1.85 14.30
CA ALA A 133 -4.06 2.67 13.78
C ALA A 133 -4.63 3.68 12.78
N ALA A 134 -3.94 4.80 12.56
CA ALA A 134 -4.39 5.77 11.55
C ALA A 134 -4.57 5.08 10.18
N PRO A 135 -5.66 5.34 9.44
CA PRO A 135 -5.81 4.79 8.10
C PRO A 135 -4.74 5.35 7.17
N ILE A 136 -4.30 4.57 6.17
CA ILE A 136 -3.25 4.94 5.22
C ILE A 136 -3.53 6.30 4.55
N MET A 137 -4.79 6.66 4.33
CA MET A 137 -5.16 7.97 3.74
C MET A 137 -4.67 9.20 4.54
N LEU A 138 -4.35 9.05 5.83
CA LEU A 138 -3.84 10.13 6.67
C LEU A 138 -2.31 10.15 6.79
N LEU A 139 -1.63 9.18 6.18
CA LEU A 139 -0.18 9.08 6.24
C LEU A 139 0.48 10.08 5.27
N PRO A 140 1.62 10.68 5.65
CA PRO A 140 2.33 11.62 4.79
C PRO A 140 3.03 10.86 3.66
N LEU A 141 3.26 11.52 2.52
CA LEU A 141 4.13 10.96 1.46
C LEU A 141 5.54 10.62 1.98
N ALA A 142 6.03 11.38 2.95
CA ALA A 142 7.30 11.11 3.63
C ALA A 142 7.33 9.76 4.36
N PHE A 143 6.17 9.16 4.66
CA PHE A 143 6.10 7.83 5.26
C PHE A 143 6.74 6.76 4.37
N ASP A 144 6.70 6.91 3.03
CA ASP A 144 7.37 5.98 2.10
C ASP A 144 8.90 5.90 2.35
N GLU A 145 9.49 6.95 2.91
CA GLU A 145 10.91 7.04 3.31
C GLU A 145 11.17 6.53 4.73
N GLY A 146 10.16 5.94 5.38
CA GLY A 146 10.28 5.36 6.71
C GLY A 146 10.06 6.36 7.85
N ASP A 147 9.51 7.55 7.56
CA ASP A 147 9.29 8.57 8.59
C ASP A 147 8.28 8.12 9.65
N ASN A 148 8.57 8.46 10.91
CA ASN A 148 7.77 8.07 12.06
C ASN A 148 6.92 9.21 12.63
N GLN A 149 7.02 10.43 12.11
CA GLN A 149 6.27 11.56 12.64
C GLN A 149 4.79 11.45 12.29
N LEU A 150 3.93 11.76 13.26
CA LEU A 150 2.50 11.85 13.05
C LEU A 150 2.16 13.15 12.31
N THR A 151 1.19 13.08 11.41
CA THR A 151 0.66 14.26 10.72
C THR A 151 -0.36 14.99 11.60
N GLU A 152 -0.70 16.21 11.18
CA GLU A 152 -1.78 16.97 11.81
C GLU A 152 -3.12 16.21 11.73
N ASP A 153 -3.41 15.56 10.60
CA ASP A 153 -4.64 14.80 10.40
C ASP A 153 -4.72 13.56 11.30
N GLU A 154 -3.60 12.88 11.51
CA GLU A 154 -3.52 11.75 12.45
C GLU A 154 -3.74 12.21 13.89
N GLU A 155 -3.15 13.34 14.27
CA GLU A 155 -3.37 13.93 15.59
C GLU A 155 -4.81 14.42 15.75
N GLU A 156 -5.43 14.94 14.69
CA GLU A 156 -6.83 15.36 14.73
C GLU A 156 -7.76 14.16 14.92
N LEU A 157 -7.54 13.05 14.19
CA LEU A 157 -8.26 11.80 14.43
C LEU A 157 -8.07 11.31 15.87
N ALA A 158 -6.86 11.41 16.41
CA ALA A 158 -6.56 11.04 17.78
C ALA A 158 -7.32 11.89 18.81
N LYS A 159 -7.45 13.20 18.58
CA LYS A 159 -8.25 14.13 19.41
C LYS A 159 -9.75 13.87 19.30
N VAL A 160 -10.25 13.51 18.11
CA VAL A 160 -11.66 13.14 17.93
C VAL A 160 -12.00 11.93 18.80
N PHE A 161 -11.15 10.89 18.82
CA PHE A 161 -11.36 9.77 19.74
C PHE A 161 -11.33 10.20 21.22
N GLU A 162 -10.43 11.11 21.58
CA GLU A 162 -10.34 11.60 22.96
C GLU A 162 -11.60 12.39 23.37
N SER A 163 -12.12 13.26 22.50
CA SER A 163 -13.35 14.02 22.76
C SER A 163 -14.59 13.13 22.87
N LEU A 164 -14.59 11.97 22.21
CA LEU A 164 -15.59 10.92 22.33
C LEU A 164 -15.38 10.02 23.58
N GLY A 165 -14.42 10.33 24.45
CA GLY A 165 -14.13 9.58 25.65
C GLY A 165 -13.44 8.23 25.38
N ARG A 166 -12.69 8.13 24.29
CA ARG A 166 -11.98 6.92 23.84
C ARG A 166 -10.45 7.10 23.79
N PRO A 167 -9.81 7.39 24.94
CA PRO A 167 -8.35 7.55 25.00
C PRO A 167 -7.60 6.27 24.62
N ASP A 168 -8.24 5.11 24.73
CA ASP A 168 -7.72 3.83 24.26
C ASP A 168 -7.54 3.79 22.74
N MET A 169 -8.40 4.47 21.97
CA MET A 169 -8.28 4.58 20.51
C MET A 169 -7.26 5.65 20.11
N THR A 170 -7.20 6.75 20.85
CA THR A 170 -6.14 7.78 20.73
C THR A 170 -4.74 7.15 20.81
N LEU A 171 -4.52 6.20 21.75
CA LEU A 171 -3.27 5.46 21.85
C LEU A 171 -3.02 4.53 20.64
N CYS A 172 -4.08 3.94 20.07
CA CYS A 172 -3.94 3.10 18.88
C CYS A 172 -3.49 3.93 17.67
N VAL A 173 -4.08 5.12 17.47
CA VAL A 173 -3.72 6.03 16.37
C VAL A 173 -2.26 6.46 16.50
N ARG A 174 -1.88 7.03 17.65
CA ARG A 174 -0.51 7.54 17.89
C ARG A 174 0.54 6.43 17.90
N GLY A 175 0.15 5.21 18.31
CA GLY A 175 1.01 4.02 18.28
C GLY A 175 1.00 3.26 16.95
N GLY A 176 0.30 3.75 15.93
CA GLY A 176 -0.01 3.02 14.71
C GLY A 176 1.19 2.70 13.82
N ARG A 177 2.30 3.44 13.93
CA ARG A 177 3.47 3.33 13.05
C ARG A 177 4.04 1.92 12.94
N VAL A 178 4.00 1.15 14.02
CA VAL A 178 4.44 -0.26 14.02
C VAL A 178 3.65 -1.09 12.99
N TYR A 179 2.35 -0.87 12.90
CA TYR A 179 1.47 -1.58 11.98
C TYR A 179 1.57 -1.05 10.56
N HIS A 180 1.76 0.26 10.38
CA HIS A 180 1.99 0.87 9.08
C HIS A 180 3.25 0.28 8.43
N HIS A 181 4.38 0.28 9.14
CA HIS A 181 5.64 -0.27 8.62
C HIS A 181 5.52 -1.76 8.31
N ILE A 182 4.95 -2.57 9.22
CA ILE A 182 4.73 -4.01 8.96
C ILE A 182 3.88 -4.19 7.69
N SER A 183 2.79 -3.43 7.55
CA SER A 183 1.95 -3.50 6.36
C SER A 183 2.77 -3.19 5.12
N PHE A 184 3.50 -2.07 5.08
CA PHE A 184 4.27 -1.68 3.90
C PHE A 184 5.40 -2.67 3.58
N ILE A 185 6.10 -3.22 4.57
CA ILE A 185 7.12 -4.26 4.39
C ILE A 185 6.52 -5.50 3.74
N LEU A 186 5.39 -5.99 4.25
CA LEU A 186 4.73 -7.19 3.72
C LEU A 186 4.21 -6.98 2.29
N HIS A 187 3.78 -5.76 1.94
CA HIS A 187 3.26 -5.46 0.60
C HIS A 187 4.36 -5.13 -0.43
N LYS A 188 5.53 -4.64 0.00
CA LYS A 188 6.70 -4.30 -0.84
C LYS A 188 7.77 -5.40 -0.86
N GLY A 189 7.54 -6.53 -0.18
CA GLY A 189 8.54 -7.57 0.13
C GLY A 189 9.20 -8.28 -1.06
N ASP A 190 8.70 -8.08 -2.28
CA ASP A 190 9.33 -8.54 -3.53
C ASP A 190 10.55 -7.68 -3.94
N ARG A 191 10.76 -6.53 -3.29
CA ARG A 191 11.79 -5.55 -3.61
C ARG A 191 12.55 -5.11 -2.36
N PRO A 192 13.73 -5.69 -2.10
CA PRO A 192 14.53 -5.36 -0.92
C PRO A 192 14.81 -3.86 -0.79
N ASP A 193 15.16 -3.17 -1.88
CA ASP A 193 15.45 -1.74 -1.84
C ASP A 193 14.23 -0.89 -1.51
N ALA A 194 13.04 -1.30 -1.94
CA ALA A 194 11.79 -0.59 -1.63
C ALA A 194 11.31 -0.82 -0.18
N CYS A 195 11.80 -1.87 0.49
CA CYS A 195 11.49 -2.16 1.88
C CYS A 195 12.44 -1.49 2.87
N LYS A 196 13.69 -1.18 2.46
CA LYS A 196 14.72 -0.62 3.34
C LYS A 196 14.25 0.60 4.14
N PRO A 197 13.58 1.61 3.56
CA PRO A 197 13.12 2.76 4.34
C PRO A 197 12.11 2.37 5.42
N GLN A 198 11.18 1.46 5.10
CA GLN A 198 10.15 0.98 6.03
C GLN A 198 10.75 0.13 7.16
N MET A 199 11.73 -0.71 6.82
CA MET A 199 12.48 -1.46 7.83
C MET A 199 13.25 -0.52 8.75
N LYS A 200 13.94 0.49 8.20
CA LYS A 200 14.59 1.53 9.01
C LYS A 200 13.60 2.20 9.95
N GLY A 201 12.48 2.68 9.44
CA GLY A 201 11.43 3.33 10.22
C GLY A 201 10.92 2.44 11.36
N PHE A 202 10.62 1.17 11.05
CA PHE A 202 10.23 0.16 12.04
C PHE A 202 11.28 -0.03 13.16
N TYR A 203 12.55 -0.14 12.78
CA TYR A 203 13.67 -0.30 13.71
C TYR A 203 14.02 0.98 14.47
N GLN A 204 13.54 2.15 14.06
CA GLN A 204 13.76 3.40 14.79
C GLN A 204 12.62 3.74 15.76
N LEU A 205 11.57 2.91 15.83
CA LEU A 205 10.52 3.05 16.83
C LEU A 205 11.09 2.84 18.25
N PRO A 206 10.50 3.48 19.28
CA PRO A 206 11.01 3.42 20.64
C PRO A 206 11.28 1.99 21.12
N GLY A 207 12.48 1.76 21.66
CA GLY A 207 12.92 0.44 22.15
C GLY A 207 13.95 -0.28 21.26
N ASN A 208 14.29 0.29 20.10
CA ASN A 208 15.29 -0.26 19.19
C ASN A 208 16.46 0.72 18.96
N GLU A 209 17.67 0.18 18.72
CA GLU A 209 18.92 0.94 18.51
C GLU A 209 19.06 1.48 17.06
N SER A 210 20.19 2.16 16.76
CA SER A 210 20.53 2.61 15.41
C SER A 210 20.51 1.46 14.40
N TRP A 211 19.91 1.70 13.23
CA TRP A 211 19.74 0.69 12.19
C TRP A 211 20.61 0.99 10.97
N GLU A 212 21.34 -0.02 10.50
CA GLU A 212 22.03 -0.04 9.21
C GLU A 212 21.72 -1.35 8.50
N TRP A 213 21.37 -1.28 7.23
CA TRP A 213 20.85 -2.44 6.47
C TRP A 213 21.80 -3.64 6.48
N GLU A 214 23.09 -3.43 6.20
CA GLU A 214 24.05 -4.54 6.10
C GLU A 214 24.33 -5.17 7.46
N THR A 215 24.38 -4.37 8.52
CA THR A 215 24.51 -4.87 9.90
C THR A 215 23.30 -5.70 10.27
N TRP A 216 22.10 -5.14 10.11
CA TRP A 216 20.84 -5.84 10.37
C TRP A 216 20.75 -7.16 9.59
N ARG A 217 21.07 -7.13 8.30
CA ARG A 217 21.00 -8.31 7.43
C ARG A 217 21.98 -9.39 7.88
N SER A 218 23.21 -9.00 8.23
CA SER A 218 24.22 -9.91 8.76
C SER A 218 23.73 -10.59 10.05
N ASP A 219 23.24 -9.79 11.00
CA ASP A 219 22.76 -10.26 12.29
C ASP A 219 21.53 -11.18 12.14
N ALA A 220 20.57 -10.81 11.27
CA ALA A 220 19.40 -11.61 10.98
C ALA A 220 19.78 -12.95 10.33
N LEU A 221 20.69 -12.95 9.35
CA LEU A 221 21.16 -14.20 8.71
C LEU A 221 21.84 -15.12 9.72
N GLN A 222 22.60 -14.57 10.66
CA GLN A 222 23.23 -15.34 11.73
C GLN A 222 22.20 -15.87 12.74
N MET A 223 21.29 -15.00 13.20
CA MET A 223 20.25 -15.35 14.17
C MET A 223 19.35 -16.47 13.65
N TYR A 224 18.93 -16.39 12.38
CA TYR A 224 18.01 -17.34 11.77
C TYR A 224 18.72 -18.43 10.95
N GLN A 225 20.04 -18.59 11.08
CA GLN A 225 20.83 -19.51 10.25
C GLN A 225 20.36 -20.98 10.30
N THR A 226 19.71 -21.39 11.39
CA THR A 226 19.18 -22.75 11.60
C THR A 226 17.76 -22.93 11.07
N GLU A 227 17.09 -21.86 10.62
CA GLU A 227 15.73 -21.92 10.12
C GLU A 227 15.68 -22.66 8.78
N PRO A 228 14.97 -23.81 8.68
CA PRO A 228 14.94 -24.62 7.46
C PRO A 228 14.41 -23.83 6.25
N VAL A 229 13.47 -22.92 6.47
CA VAL A 229 12.91 -22.05 5.42
C VAL A 229 13.99 -21.13 4.86
N LEU A 230 14.78 -20.48 5.72
CA LEU A 230 15.85 -19.58 5.28
C LEU A 230 16.94 -20.35 4.53
N GLN A 231 17.36 -21.52 5.05
CA GLN A 231 18.33 -22.38 4.37
C GLN A 231 17.85 -22.80 2.97
N GLY A 232 16.56 -23.15 2.84
CA GLY A 232 15.94 -23.48 1.56
C GLY A 232 15.92 -22.31 0.57
N LEU A 233 15.69 -21.08 1.05
CA LEU A 233 15.72 -19.88 0.22
C LEU A 233 17.15 -19.54 -0.25
N LEU A 234 18.14 -19.61 0.64
CA LEU A 234 19.55 -19.35 0.32
C LEU A 234 20.14 -20.40 -0.65
N GLY A 235 19.69 -21.66 -0.55
CA GLY A 235 20.10 -22.73 -1.47
C GLY A 235 19.64 -22.50 -2.91
N LYS A 236 18.45 -21.90 -3.10
CA LYS A 236 17.89 -21.59 -4.43
C LYS A 236 18.60 -20.43 -5.12
N SER A 237 19.17 -19.47 -4.36
CA SER A 237 19.89 -18.32 -4.95
C SER A 237 21.26 -18.71 -5.53
N ARG A 238 21.80 -19.89 -5.18
CA ARG A 238 23.10 -20.37 -5.66
C ARG A 238 23.02 -21.22 -6.92
N SER A 239 21.80 -21.56 -7.39
CA SER A 239 21.59 -22.47 -8.53
C SER A 239 21.48 -21.75 -9.88
N THR A 240 21.55 -20.42 -9.91
CA THR A 240 21.61 -19.61 -11.13
C THR A 240 23.02 -19.10 -11.35
N ASN A 241 23.88 -19.97 -11.90
CA ASN A 241 25.13 -19.64 -12.59
C ASN A 241 25.29 -20.61 -13.75
#